data_AF-A0A1Z5S6N1-F1
#
_entry.id   AF-A0A1Z5S6N1-F1
#
_cell.length_a   1.000
_cell.length_b   1.000
_cell.length_c   1.000
_cell.angle_alpha   90.00
_cell.angle_beta   90.00
_cell.angle_gamma   90.00
#
_symmetry.space_group_name_H-M   'P 1'
#
loop_
_entity.id
_entity.type
_entity.pdbx_description
1 polymer ?
#
loop_
_entity_poly.entity_id
_entity_poly.type
_entity_poly.pdbx_seq_one_letter_code
_entity_poly.pdbx_strand_id
1 'polypeptide(L)'
;MASTKLAFLAVAAVLLLQASWWCGANGDTPAVMTVTSFENDGNGGGPAACDGTYHSNGEPLVALPTALYAGGSRCGKQIRITSTQSGIYMMAKVVDECDADSCKDNMISTSKFVWDVLEVDTYIGEVPITWSDA
;
A
#
# COMPACT_ATOMS: atom_id res chain seq x y z
N MET A 1 42.54 42.20 5.84
CA MET A 1 41.66 41.17 6.42
C MET A 1 40.33 41.26 5.66
N ALA A 2 40.17 40.45 4.61
CA ALA A 2 39.08 40.59 3.64
C ALA A 2 38.06 39.44 3.82
N SER A 3 36.88 39.84 4.31
CA SER A 3 35.54 39.32 4.07
C SER A 3 35.39 37.89 3.50
N THR A 4 35.20 36.91 4.39
CA THR A 4 34.61 35.61 4.07
C THR A 4 33.08 35.76 4.12
N LYS A 5 32.44 36.00 2.98
CA LYS A 5 30.96 35.99 2.85
C LYS A 5 30.52 35.20 1.63
N LEU A 6 30.75 33.89 1.65
CA LEU A 6 30.20 32.95 0.66
C LEU A 6 29.87 31.63 1.37
N ALA A 7 28.80 31.61 2.18
CA ALA A 7 28.30 30.36 2.75
C ALA A 7 26.80 30.34 3.10
N PHE A 8 26.03 31.40 2.84
CA PHE A 8 24.66 31.49 3.38
C PHE A 8 23.53 31.44 2.34
N LEU A 9 23.81 31.40 1.04
CA LEU A 9 22.76 31.35 0.02
C LEU A 9 22.39 29.93 -0.45
N ALA A 10 23.22 28.92 -0.21
CA ALA A 10 22.92 27.55 -0.61
C ALA A 10 21.99 26.81 0.39
N VAL A 11 21.95 27.20 1.65
CA VAL A 11 21.17 26.50 2.68
C VAL A 11 19.67 26.80 2.58
N ALA A 12 19.28 27.99 2.11
CA ALA A 12 17.87 28.37 1.96
C ALA A 12 17.16 27.64 0.81
N ALA A 13 17.87 27.32 -0.29
CA ALA A 13 17.29 26.60 -1.43
C ALA A 13 17.11 25.10 -1.16
N VAL A 14 17.96 24.48 -0.33
CA VAL A 14 17.84 23.06 0.04
C VAL A 14 16.66 22.84 1.00
N LEU A 15 16.33 23.82 1.86
CA LEU A 15 15.18 23.73 2.78
C LEU A 15 13.83 23.91 2.09
N LEU A 16 13.77 24.57 0.91
CA LEU A 16 12.53 24.70 0.13
C LEU A 16 12.27 23.50 -0.81
N LEU A 17 13.25 22.60 -0.99
CA LEU A 17 13.08 21.33 -1.71
C LEU A 17 12.71 20.15 -0.81
N GLN A 18 12.71 20.34 0.52
CA GLN A 18 12.30 19.32 1.49
C GLN A 18 10.85 19.49 1.95
N ALA A 19 10.16 20.54 1.50
CA ALA A 19 8.78 20.82 1.88
C ALA A 19 7.72 19.97 1.15
N SER A 20 8.12 19.10 0.23
CA SER A 20 7.20 18.20 -0.48
C SER A 20 7.02 16.83 0.17
N TRP A 21 7.73 16.52 1.26
CA TRP A 21 7.64 15.21 1.93
C TRP A 21 6.98 15.25 3.31
N TRP A 22 6.36 16.37 3.68
CA TRP A 22 5.64 16.54 4.95
C TRP A 22 4.25 17.13 4.76
N CYS A 23 3.41 16.46 3.98
CA CYS A 23 1.97 16.57 4.19
C CYS A 23 1.36 15.16 4.16
N GLY A 24 0.95 14.70 5.34
CA GLY A 24 0.35 13.38 5.54
C GLY A 24 0.11 13.06 7.01
N ALA A 25 -0.19 14.05 7.86
CA ALA A 25 -0.56 13.84 9.26
C ALA A 25 -2.03 13.42 9.41
N ASN A 26 -2.51 12.48 8.58
CA ASN A 26 -3.87 11.96 8.61
C ASN A 26 -3.88 10.44 8.57
N GLY A 27 -3.10 9.73 9.39
CA GLY A 27 -3.18 8.26 9.56
C GLY A 27 -2.93 7.39 8.32
N ASP A 28 -2.85 7.98 7.13
CA ASP A 28 -2.84 7.35 5.82
C ASP A 28 -1.38 7.19 5.37
N THR A 29 -0.93 5.94 5.35
CA THR A 29 0.41 5.51 4.99
C THR A 29 0.50 5.29 3.47
N PRO A 30 1.48 5.87 2.76
CA PRO A 30 1.68 5.60 1.33
C PRO A 30 2.02 4.13 1.07
N ALA A 31 1.43 3.55 0.03
CA ALA A 31 1.72 2.19 -0.44
C ALA A 31 1.55 2.07 -1.96
N VAL A 32 1.98 0.94 -2.51
CA VAL A 32 1.72 0.54 -3.90
C VAL A 32 0.72 -0.60 -3.88
N MET A 33 -0.39 -0.47 -4.60
CA MET A 33 -1.38 -1.53 -4.75
C MET A 33 -1.05 -2.38 -5.97
N THR A 34 -1.07 -3.70 -5.79
CA THR A 34 -0.99 -4.73 -6.85
C THR A 34 -2.26 -5.56 -6.89
N VAL A 35 -2.49 -6.27 -7.99
CA VAL A 35 -3.59 -7.24 -8.12
C VAL A 35 -3.08 -8.66 -7.88
N THR A 36 -3.77 -9.42 -7.04
CA THR A 36 -3.53 -10.85 -6.81
C THR A 36 -4.83 -11.63 -6.78
N SER A 37 -4.75 -12.93 -7.01
CA SER A 37 -5.87 -13.87 -6.89
C SER A 37 -5.81 -14.63 -5.58
N PHE A 38 -6.87 -14.59 -4.79
CA PHE A 38 -7.05 -15.39 -3.56
C PHE A 38 -7.78 -16.71 -3.79
N GLU A 39 -8.20 -16.97 -5.04
CA GLU A 39 -8.91 -18.19 -5.43
C GLU A 39 -7.96 -19.39 -5.57
N ASN A 40 -8.52 -20.59 -5.44
CA ASN A 40 -7.79 -21.83 -5.74
C ASN A 40 -7.33 -21.82 -7.20
N ASP A 41 -6.10 -22.27 -7.45
CA ASP A 41 -5.43 -22.25 -8.76
C ASP A 41 -5.17 -20.83 -9.33
N GLY A 42 -5.31 -19.79 -8.51
CA GLY A 42 -4.94 -18.42 -8.83
C GLY A 42 -3.43 -18.16 -8.78
N ASN A 43 -3.03 -16.93 -9.13
CA ASN A 43 -1.64 -16.50 -9.06
C ASN A 43 -1.16 -16.12 -7.64
N GLY A 44 -2.04 -16.08 -6.64
CA GLY A 44 -1.68 -15.79 -5.24
C GLY A 44 -1.02 -16.94 -4.50
N GLY A 45 -0.91 -18.12 -5.13
CA GLY A 45 -0.25 -19.27 -4.54
C GLY A 45 -1.20 -20.14 -3.73
N GLY A 46 -0.81 -20.46 -2.49
CA GLY A 46 -1.55 -21.36 -1.62
C GLY A 46 -2.73 -20.71 -0.87
N PRO A 47 -3.34 -21.43 0.08
CA PRO A 47 -4.38 -20.87 0.94
C PRO A 47 -3.84 -19.72 1.80
N ALA A 48 -4.70 -18.74 2.11
CA ALA A 48 -4.33 -17.50 2.77
C ALA A 48 -3.82 -17.73 4.20
N ALA A 49 -2.77 -17.01 4.60
CA ALA A 49 -2.06 -17.23 5.86
C ALA A 49 -2.91 -17.00 7.13
N CYS A 50 -3.95 -16.17 7.08
CA CYS A 50 -4.77 -15.88 8.25
C CYS A 50 -5.70 -17.02 8.66
N ASP A 51 -6.21 -17.82 7.72
CA ASP A 51 -7.23 -18.83 7.99
C ASP A 51 -7.01 -20.17 7.27
N GLY A 52 -6.00 -20.28 6.42
CA GLY A 52 -5.67 -21.49 5.68
C GLY A 52 -6.69 -21.83 4.60
N THR A 53 -7.43 -20.85 4.08
CA THR A 53 -8.46 -21.06 3.06
C THR A 53 -8.25 -20.19 1.82
N TYR A 54 -8.85 -20.60 0.70
CA TYR A 54 -8.97 -19.77 -0.49
C TYR A 54 -10.21 -18.89 -0.38
N HIS A 55 -10.17 -17.70 -0.97
CA HIS A 55 -11.25 -16.72 -0.95
C HIS A 55 -11.62 -16.27 -2.36
N SER A 56 -12.85 -15.80 -2.55
CA SER A 56 -13.26 -15.30 -3.86
C SER A 56 -12.63 -13.95 -4.17
N ASN A 57 -12.21 -13.75 -5.42
CA ASN A 57 -11.71 -12.45 -5.90
C ASN A 57 -12.79 -11.37 -6.02
N GLY A 58 -14.06 -11.76 -5.84
CA GLY A 58 -15.21 -10.86 -5.71
C GLY A 58 -15.40 -10.27 -4.32
N GLU A 59 -14.59 -10.68 -3.34
CA GLU A 59 -14.57 -10.10 -1.99
C GLU A 59 -13.49 -9.00 -1.90
N PRO A 60 -13.66 -8.02 -1.00
CA PRO A 60 -12.66 -6.97 -0.77
C PRO A 60 -11.51 -7.46 0.12
N LEU A 61 -10.48 -8.05 -0.48
CA LEU A 61 -9.41 -8.74 0.24
C LEU A 61 -8.04 -8.13 0.00
N VAL A 62 -7.17 -8.33 0.98
CA VAL A 62 -5.80 -7.83 0.94
C VAL A 62 -4.80 -8.80 1.59
N ALA A 63 -3.63 -8.92 0.95
CA ALA A 63 -2.42 -9.48 1.50
C ALA A 63 -1.45 -8.34 1.86
N LEU A 64 -0.91 -8.37 3.08
CA LEU A 64 0.02 -7.35 3.56
C LEU A 64 1.47 -7.82 3.44
N PRO A 65 2.42 -6.92 3.16
CA PRO A 65 3.84 -7.26 3.19
C PRO A 65 4.25 -7.62 4.62
N THR A 66 5.26 -8.49 4.79
CA THR A 66 5.65 -9.08 6.09
C THR A 66 5.68 -8.10 7.27
N ALA A 67 6.26 -6.91 7.08
CA ALA A 67 6.34 -5.89 8.13
C ALA A 67 4.96 -5.38 8.59
N LEU A 68 4.00 -5.25 7.66
CA LEU A 68 2.64 -4.79 7.95
C LEU A 68 1.72 -5.95 8.37
N TYR A 69 1.95 -7.15 7.85
CA TYR A 69 1.29 -8.37 8.31
C TYR A 69 1.58 -8.62 9.79
N ALA A 70 2.84 -8.37 10.21
CA ALA A 70 3.27 -8.36 11.60
C ALA A 70 2.84 -9.63 12.35
N GLY A 71 3.17 -10.80 11.77
CA GLY A 71 2.82 -12.11 12.34
C GLY A 71 1.31 -12.35 12.45
N GLY A 72 0.52 -11.79 11.54
CA GLY A 72 -0.94 -11.96 11.52
C GLY A 72 -1.69 -11.06 12.50
N SER A 73 -1.04 -10.06 13.11
CA SER A 73 -1.70 -9.14 14.06
C SER A 73 -2.87 -8.36 13.45
N ARG A 74 -2.94 -8.29 12.11
CA ARG A 74 -4.02 -7.67 11.34
C ARG A 74 -5.00 -8.66 10.71
N CYS A 75 -4.82 -9.97 10.88
CA CYS A 75 -5.70 -10.97 10.30
C CYS A 75 -7.18 -10.74 10.66
N GLY A 76 -8.03 -10.78 9.63
CA GLY A 76 -9.47 -10.55 9.75
C GLY A 76 -9.89 -9.10 10.02
N LYS A 77 -8.94 -8.18 10.24
CA LYS A 77 -9.21 -6.75 10.38
C LYS A 77 -9.36 -6.10 9.02
N GLN A 78 -10.02 -4.95 9.00
CA GLN A 78 -10.13 -4.12 7.82
C GLN A 78 -9.06 -3.04 7.81
N ILE A 79 -8.57 -2.73 6.61
CA ILE A 79 -7.82 -1.52 6.33
C ILE A 79 -8.60 -0.66 5.34
N ARG A 80 -8.45 0.65 5.45
CA ARG A 80 -8.89 1.58 4.42
C ARG A 80 -7.84 1.63 3.33
N ILE A 81 -8.26 1.52 2.07
CA ILE A 81 -7.42 1.75 0.88
C ILE A 81 -8.00 2.92 0.11
N THR A 82 -7.18 3.93 -0.18
CA THR A 82 -7.58 5.14 -0.89
C THR A 82 -6.72 5.33 -2.12
N SER A 83 -7.34 5.48 -3.29
CA SER A 83 -6.65 5.83 -4.54
C SER A 83 -6.07 7.25 -4.43
N THR A 84 -4.77 7.41 -4.67
CA THR A 84 -4.16 8.75 -4.69
C THR A 84 -4.56 9.56 -5.92
N GLN A 85 -5.10 8.90 -6.95
CA GLN A 85 -5.47 9.56 -8.21
C GLN A 85 -6.90 10.11 -8.17
N SER A 86 -7.85 9.32 -7.66
CA SER A 86 -9.27 9.66 -7.65
C SER A 86 -9.79 10.08 -6.26
N GLY A 87 -9.09 9.73 -5.18
CA GLY A 87 -9.58 9.91 -3.81
C GLY A 87 -10.69 8.93 -3.40
N ILE A 88 -11.13 8.04 -4.31
CA ILE A 88 -12.06 6.96 -4.00
C ILE A 88 -11.39 6.01 -3.00
N TYR A 89 -12.16 5.51 -2.05
CA TYR A 89 -11.66 4.60 -1.03
C TYR A 89 -12.59 3.42 -0.78
N MET A 90 -12.05 2.37 -0.19
CA MET A 90 -12.82 1.22 0.25
C MET A 90 -12.17 0.51 1.46
N MET A 91 -12.95 -0.28 2.22
CA MET A 91 -12.44 -1.10 3.33
C MET A 91 -12.20 -2.55 2.91
N ALA A 92 -10.96 -3.03 2.99
CA ALA A 92 -10.58 -4.39 2.59
C ALA A 92 -10.14 -5.22 3.80
N LYS A 93 -10.53 -6.50 3.84
CA LYS A 93 -10.20 -7.45 4.91
C LYS A 93 -8.82 -8.07 4.66
N VAL A 94 -7.95 -8.01 5.66
CA VAL A 94 -6.64 -8.66 5.63
C VAL A 94 -6.83 -10.16 5.80
N VAL A 95 -6.39 -10.93 4.80
CA VAL A 95 -6.49 -12.40 4.79
C VAL A 95 -5.15 -13.10 4.65
N ASP A 96 -4.11 -12.39 4.21
CA ASP A 96 -2.87 -13.05 3.85
C ASP A 96 -1.63 -12.21 4.12
N GLU A 97 -0.49 -12.89 4.13
CA GLU A 97 0.83 -12.32 4.05
C GLU A 97 1.34 -12.43 2.62
N CYS A 98 1.90 -11.35 2.09
CA CYS A 98 2.71 -11.41 0.89
C CYS A 98 4.18 -11.28 1.29
N ASP A 99 4.91 -12.38 1.23
CA ASP A 99 6.30 -12.46 1.70
C ASP A 99 7.28 -11.70 0.80
N ALA A 100 8.55 -11.64 1.19
CA ALA A 100 9.59 -10.89 0.47
C ALA A 100 9.90 -11.45 -0.93
N ASP A 101 9.55 -12.70 -1.21
CA ASP A 101 9.69 -13.32 -2.53
C ASP A 101 8.55 -12.89 -3.46
N SER A 102 7.39 -12.58 -2.89
CA SER A 102 6.15 -12.24 -3.60
C SER A 102 5.87 -10.73 -3.64
N CYS A 103 6.36 -9.96 -2.65
CA CYS A 103 6.08 -8.54 -2.47
C CYS A 103 7.27 -7.71 -1.99
N LYS A 104 7.25 -6.42 -2.37
CA LYS A 104 8.11 -5.38 -1.80
C LYS A 104 7.51 -4.86 -0.48
N ASP A 105 8.34 -4.27 0.38
CA ASP A 105 7.97 -3.82 1.74
C ASP A 105 6.74 -2.89 1.82
N ASN A 106 6.48 -2.09 0.79
CA ASN A 106 5.35 -1.14 0.75
C ASN A 106 4.24 -1.56 -0.23
N MET A 107 4.26 -2.82 -0.68
CA MET A 107 3.32 -3.33 -1.67
C MET A 107 2.17 -4.06 -0.98
N ILE A 108 0.94 -3.64 -1.30
CA ILE A 108 -0.30 -4.19 -0.78
C ILE A 108 -1.00 -4.90 -1.94
N SER A 109 -1.04 -6.23 -1.89
CA SER A 109 -1.68 -7.05 -2.93
C SER A 109 -3.16 -7.21 -2.64
N THR A 110 -4.02 -6.82 -3.57
CA THR A 110 -5.47 -6.80 -3.38
C THR A 110 -6.20 -7.65 -4.40
N SER A 111 -7.42 -8.06 -4.05
CA SER A 111 -8.31 -8.80 -4.94
C SER A 111 -8.78 -7.90 -6.09
N LYS A 112 -9.15 -8.48 -7.23
CA LYS A 112 -9.73 -7.73 -8.36
C LYS A 112 -10.89 -6.81 -7.95
N PHE A 113 -11.74 -7.23 -7.00
CA PHE A 113 -12.86 -6.41 -6.53
C PHE A 113 -12.43 -5.03 -5.99
N VAL A 114 -11.27 -4.93 -5.33
CA VAL A 114 -10.74 -3.64 -4.84
C VAL A 114 -10.42 -2.71 -6.01
N TRP A 115 -9.81 -3.24 -7.06
CA TRP A 115 -9.48 -2.48 -8.26
C TRP A 115 -10.74 -1.95 -8.97
N ASP A 116 -11.77 -2.79 -9.05
CA ASP A 116 -13.05 -2.42 -9.67
C ASP A 116 -13.74 -1.27 -8.90
N VAL A 117 -13.74 -1.31 -7.56
CA VAL A 117 -14.31 -0.24 -6.71
C VAL A 117 -13.51 1.07 -6.79
N LEU A 118 -12.18 0.97 -6.88
CA LEU A 118 -11.31 2.15 -7.00
C LEU A 118 -11.29 2.73 -8.43
N GLU A 119 -12.02 2.10 -9.37
CA GLU A 119 -12.09 2.46 -10.78
C GLU A 119 -10.70 2.47 -11.46
N VAL A 120 -9.86 1.50 -11.11
CA VAL A 120 -8.51 1.35 -11.65
C VAL A 120 -8.42 0.08 -12.50
N ASP A 121 -7.84 0.21 -13.71
CA ASP A 121 -7.60 -0.94 -14.58
C ASP A 121 -6.45 -1.82 -14.06
N THR A 122 -6.74 -3.10 -13.83
CA THR A 122 -5.76 -4.12 -13.43
C THR A 122 -4.59 -4.28 -14.41
N TYR A 123 -4.74 -3.91 -15.69
CA TYR A 123 -3.63 -3.96 -16.67
C TYR A 123 -2.49 -2.99 -16.35
N ILE A 124 -2.72 -1.99 -15.48
CA ILE A 124 -1.67 -1.08 -14.99
C ILE A 124 -0.66 -1.84 -14.11
N GLY A 125 -1.12 -2.88 -13.41
CA GLY A 125 -0.29 -3.75 -12.56
C GLY A 125 0.04 -3.17 -11.19
N GLU A 126 0.57 -1.94 -11.13
CA GLU A 126 0.97 -1.25 -9.90
C GLU A 126 0.43 0.18 -9.87
N VAL A 127 -0.28 0.58 -8.81
CA VAL A 127 -0.74 1.97 -8.64
C VAL A 127 -0.44 2.52 -7.24
N PRO A 128 -0.11 3.82 -7.12
CA PRO A 128 0.04 4.45 -5.81
C PRO A 128 -1.32 4.56 -5.09
N ILE A 129 -1.30 4.23 -3.80
CA ILE A 129 -2.43 4.35 -2.88
C ILE A 129 -1.96 4.94 -1.55
N THR A 130 -2.92 5.31 -0.69
CA THR A 130 -2.68 5.38 0.74
C THR A 130 -3.54 4.35 1.47
N TRP A 131 -3.08 3.92 2.64
CA TRP A 131 -3.84 3.00 3.49
C TRP A 131 -3.76 3.36 4.97
N SER A 132 -4.76 2.96 5.74
CA SER A 132 -4.80 3.11 7.19
C SER A 132 -5.50 1.92 7.85
N ASP A 133 -5.16 1.63 9.11
CA ASP A 133 -5.97 0.75 9.94
C ASP A 133 -7.37 1.40 10.11
N ALA A 134 -8.44 0.59 10.00
CA ALA A 134 -9.83 1.06 10.12
C ALA A 134 -10.30 1.19 11.59
#